data_AF-A0A1I1EHK2-F1
#
_entry.id   AF-A0A1I1EHK2-F1
#
_cell.length_a   1.000
_cell.length_b   1.000
_cell.length_c   1.000
_cell.angle_alpha   90.00
_cell.angle_beta   90.00
_cell.angle_gamma   90.00
#
_symmetry.space_group_name_H-M   'P 1'
#
loop_
_entity.id
_entity.type
_entity.pdbx_description
1 polymer ?
#
loop_
_entity_poly.entity_id
_entity_poly.type
_entity_poly.pdbx_seq_one_letter_code
_entity_poly.pdbx_strand_id
1 'polypeptide(L)' 'MDNYLKETKILDYSNVSIQELLEQRGWKDLDTVSRVKAIYNFSGMK' A
#
# COMPACT_ATOMS: atom_id res chain seq x y z
N MET A 1 -0.20 5.48 20.76
CA MET A 1 0.57 6.14 19.69
C MET A 1 1.05 5.03 18.78
N ASP A 2 0.52 4.95 17.58
CA ASP A 2 0.83 3.83 16.70
C ASP A 2 2.27 3.92 16.21
N ASN A 3 3.06 2.89 16.51
CA ASN A 3 4.47 2.77 16.15
C ASN A 3 4.63 2.38 14.68
N TYR A 4 4.05 3.17 13.76
CA TYR A 4 4.22 2.94 12.33
C TYR A 4 5.55 3.48 11.82
N LEU A 5 6.07 2.83 10.78
CA LEU A 5 7.27 3.29 10.09
C LEU A 5 7.00 4.66 9.45
N LYS A 6 7.92 5.60 9.65
CA LYS A 6 7.89 6.89 8.98
C LYS A 6 8.39 6.76 7.55
N GLU A 7 7.92 7.66 6.70
CA GLU A 7 8.40 7.76 5.31
C GLU A 7 9.90 8.00 5.27
N THR A 8 10.58 7.35 4.33
CA THR A 8 12.01 7.55 4.04
C THR A 8 12.22 7.50 2.54
N LYS A 9 13.43 7.82 2.07
CA LYS A 9 13.76 7.70 0.63
C LYS A 9 13.57 6.28 0.07
N ILE A 10 13.66 5.24 0.90
CA ILE A 10 13.45 3.84 0.50
C ILE A 10 11.98 3.43 0.67
N LEU A 11 11.30 4.00 1.69
CA LEU A 11 9.89 3.77 2.00
C LEU A 11 9.10 5.03 1.66
N ASP A 12 9.00 5.36 0.38
CA ASP A 12 8.35 6.57 -0.16
C ASP A 12 6.90 6.25 -0.56
N TYR A 13 6.03 6.02 0.43
CA TYR A 13 4.64 5.64 0.13
C TYR A 13 3.81 6.79 -0.46
N SER A 14 4.29 8.04 -0.37
CA SER A 14 3.67 9.21 -1.00
C SER A 14 4.04 9.36 -2.48
N ASN A 15 4.92 8.49 -3.00
CA ASN A 15 5.27 8.47 -4.41
C ASN A 15 4.02 8.41 -5.30
N VAL A 16 3.97 9.27 -6.32
CA VAL A 16 2.82 9.40 -7.23
C VAL A 16 2.45 8.05 -7.86
N SER A 17 3.44 7.28 -8.31
CA SER A 17 3.21 5.97 -8.94
C SER A 17 2.59 4.96 -7.97
N ILE A 18 2.93 5.04 -6.68
CA ILE A 18 2.34 4.18 -5.64
C ILE A 18 0.89 4.61 -5.38
N GLN A 19 0.64 5.92 -5.25
CA GLN A 19 -0.72 6.42 -5.03
C GLN A 19 -1.64 6.10 -6.21
N GLU A 20 -1.18 6.26 -7.45
CA GLU A 20 -1.94 5.89 -8.65
C GLU A 20 -2.24 4.39 -8.70
N LEU A 21 -1.28 3.53 -8.33
CA LEU A 21 -1.51 2.08 -8.24
C LEU A 21 -2.63 1.75 -7.25
N LEU A 22 -2.66 2.40 -6.09
CA LEU A 22 -3.69 2.18 -5.08
C LEU A 22 -5.09 2.54 -5.61
N GLU A 23 -5.21 3.64 -6.35
CA GLU A 23 -6.46 4.08 -6.98
C GLU A 23 -6.90 3.11 -8.09
N GLN A 24 -5.99 2.78 -9.03
CA GLN A 24 -6.28 1.90 -10.16
C GLN A 24 -6.74 0.50 -9.72
N ARG A 25 -6.25 0.03 -8.58
CA ARG A 25 -6.61 -1.28 -8.00
C ARG A 25 -7.84 -1.22 -7.09
N GLY A 26 -8.37 -0.03 -6.78
CA GLY A 26 -9.51 0.14 -5.88
C GLY A 26 -9.25 -0.33 -4.45
N TRP A 27 -7.98 -0.41 -4.03
CA TRP A 27 -7.64 -0.98 -2.72
C TRP A 27 -8.05 -0.06 -1.56
N LYS A 28 -8.23 1.23 -1.81
CA LYS A 28 -8.73 2.20 -0.83
C LYS A 28 -10.18 1.95 -0.42
N ASP A 29 -10.95 1.22 -1.22
CA ASP A 29 -12.34 0.85 -0.93
C ASP A 29 -12.46 -0.46 -0.14
N LEU A 30 -11.38 -1.23 -0.03
CA LEU A 30 -11.34 -2.46 0.75
C LEU A 30 -11.23 -2.16 2.25
N ASP A 31 -11.80 -3.05 3.08
CA ASP A 31 -11.53 -3.06 4.52
C ASP A 31 -10.03 -3.29 4.78
N THR A 32 -9.57 -2.91 5.98
CA THR A 32 -8.15 -2.95 6.35
C THR A 32 -7.50 -4.33 6.13
N VAL A 33 -8.18 -5.42 6.47
CA VAL A 33 -7.62 -6.78 6.37
C VAL A 33 -7.52 -7.18 4.91
N SER A 34 -8.59 -6.97 4.14
CA SER A 34 -8.62 -7.26 2.70
C SER A 34 -7.61 -6.42 1.92
N ARG A 35 -7.46 -5.15 2.28
CA ARG A 35 -6.49 -4.23 1.68
C ARG A 35 -5.05 -4.72 1.89
N VAL A 36 -4.69 -5.04 3.13
CA VAL A 36 -3.35 -5.56 3.47
C VAL A 36 -3.09 -6.87 2.71
N LYS A 37 -4.05 -7.80 2.69
CA LYS A 37 -3.93 -9.06 1.94
C LYS A 37 -3.73 -8.83 0.44
N ALA A 38 -4.47 -7.90 -0.16
CA ALA A 38 -4.35 -7.58 -1.58
C ALA A 38 -2.97 -7.01 -1.94
N ILE A 39 -2.43 -6.11 -1.11
CA ILE A 39 -1.08 -5.55 -1.27
C ILE A 39 -0.03 -6.67 -1.15
N TYR A 40 -0.15 -7.55 -0.14
CA TYR A 40 0.77 -8.69 0.02
C TYR A 40 0.71 -9.64 -1.17
N ASN A 41 -0.47 -9.96 -1.67
CA ASN A 41 -0.64 -10.83 -2.84
C ASN A 41 -0.01 -10.22 -4.10
N PHE A 42 -0.14 -8.91 -4.28
CA PHE A 42 0.47 -8.19 -5.41
C PHE A 42 1.99 -8.26 -5.37
N SER A 43 2.59 -8.07 -4.20
CA SER A 43 4.05 -8.15 -3.99
C SER A 43 4.58 -9.59 -3.99
N GLY A 44 3.72 -10.58 -3.71
CA GLY A 44 4.06 -12.00 -3.60
C GLY A 44 3.95 -12.80 -4.89
N MET A 45 3.42 -12.21 -5.98
CA MET A 45 3.45 -12.81 -7.30
C MET A 45 4.85 -12.71 -7.90
N LYS A 46 5.72 -13.64 -7.52
CA LYS A 46 6.68 -14.24 -8.45
C LYS A 46 6.04 -15.43 -9.12
#